data_AF-A0AAV6PD09-F1
#
_entry.id   AF-A0AAV6PD09-F1
#
_cell.length_a   1.000
_cell.length_b   1.000
_cell.length_c   1.000
_cell.angle_alpha   90.00
_cell.angle_beta   90.00
_cell.angle_gamma   90.00
#
_symmetry.space_group_name_H-M   'P 1'
#
loop_
_entity.id
_entity.type
_entity.pdbx_description
1 polymer ?
#
loop_
_entity_poly.entity_id
_entity_poly.type
_entity_poly.pdbx_seq_one_letter_code
_entity_poly.pdbx_strand_id
1 'polypeptide(L)'
;MEKEGLRRSLDHLQSNGLAVDYIVTDRHPQIQKFLRDLQITHFYDVWHFEKGLSKKLQKLAKNKDCQILNKWLHAIKNHVYYSATSSTSGPEKVANWTSMINHMQDVHTHDNPIYPKCAHADRVSKDKNKWFQPGSVALYKVENTLTNKRVLKDMEKLSHHYQTSTLESFHSLVLRFAPKNVVFPYVGMLCR
;
A
#
# COMPACT_ATOMS: atom_id res chain seq x y z
N MET A 1 20.14 8.77 -10.14
CA MET A 1 20.74 9.10 -8.82
C MET A 1 20.23 8.20 -7.71
N GLU A 2 18.93 7.91 -7.62
CA GLU A 2 18.35 7.12 -6.50
C GLU A 2 19.03 5.77 -6.25
N LYS A 3 19.22 4.93 -7.28
CA LYS A 3 19.90 3.63 -7.13
C LYS A 3 21.33 3.79 -6.59
N GLU A 4 22.05 4.77 -7.11
CA GLU A 4 23.42 5.05 -6.68
C GLU A 4 23.48 5.56 -5.23
N GLY A 5 22.53 6.42 -4.84
CA GLY A 5 22.39 6.87 -3.46
C GLY A 5 22.07 5.72 -2.51
N LEU A 6 21.16 4.83 -2.91
CA LEU A 6 20.83 3.62 -2.13
C LEU A 6 22.05 2.71 -1.99
N ARG A 7 22.78 2.44 -3.08
CA ARG A 7 24.01 1.65 -3.06
C ARG A 7 25.01 2.19 -2.06
N ARG A 8 25.35 3.47 -2.15
CA ARG A 8 26.30 4.12 -1.21
C ARG A 8 25.83 4.07 0.23
N SER A 9 24.51 4.20 0.46
CA SER A 9 23.93 4.11 1.80
C SER A 9 24.08 2.70 2.38
N LEU A 10 23.85 1.66 1.56
CA LEU A 10 24.04 0.27 1.97
C LEU A 10 25.52 -0.06 2.24
N ASP A 11 26.42 0.38 1.35
CA ASP A 11 27.86 0.20 1.52
C ASP A 11 28.34 0.85 2.84
N HIS A 12 27.80 2.04 3.16
CA HIS A 12 28.12 2.74 4.40
C HIS A 12 27.59 2.03 5.66
N LEU A 13 26.36 1.50 5.62
CA LEU A 13 25.83 0.71 6.74
C LEU A 13 26.69 -0.55 6.96
N GLN A 14 27.03 -1.25 5.89
CA GLN A 14 27.87 -2.43 5.94
C GLN A 14 29.28 -2.13 6.47
N SER A 15 29.91 -1.03 6.04
CA SER A 15 31.25 -0.65 6.53
C SER A 15 31.28 -0.34 8.03
N ASN A 16 30.12 -0.01 8.62
CA ASN A 16 29.96 0.21 10.05
C ASN A 16 29.43 -1.03 10.80
N GLY A 17 29.42 -2.20 10.16
CA GLY A 17 29.00 -3.46 10.78
C GLY A 17 27.48 -3.58 11.00
N LEU A 18 26.67 -2.77 10.32
CA LEU A 18 25.21 -2.82 10.43
C LEU A 18 24.61 -3.75 9.37
N ALA A 19 23.86 -4.76 9.81
CA ALA A 19 23.10 -5.64 8.93
C ALA A 19 21.72 -5.04 8.61
N VAL A 20 21.36 -5.00 7.33
CA VAL A 20 20.06 -4.51 6.87
C VAL A 20 19.09 -5.69 6.78
N ASP A 21 18.06 -5.69 7.63
CA ASP A 21 17.01 -6.71 7.62
C ASP A 21 16.06 -6.54 6.43
N TYR A 22 15.50 -5.34 6.26
CA TYR A 22 14.67 -4.99 5.12
C TYR A 22 14.72 -3.50 4.80
N ILE A 23 14.23 -3.15 3.61
CA ILE A 23 14.09 -1.77 3.14
C ILE A 23 12.65 -1.52 2.71
N VAL A 24 12.15 -0.32 3.02
CA VAL A 24 10.85 0.17 2.55
C VAL A 24 11.07 1.27 1.50
N THR A 25 10.55 1.10 0.29
CA THR A 25 10.62 2.14 -0.75
C THR A 25 9.35 2.21 -1.58
N ASP A 26 9.30 3.19 -2.48
CA ASP A 26 8.37 3.21 -3.61
C ASP A 26 8.58 2.03 -4.59
N ARG A 27 7.59 1.84 -5.47
CA ARG A 27 7.57 0.79 -6.50
C ARG A 27 8.46 1.12 -7.73
N HIS A 28 9.75 1.40 -7.51
CA HIS A 28 10.70 1.70 -8.59
C HIS A 28 11.37 0.42 -9.14
N PRO A 29 11.19 0.03 -10.42
CA PRO A 29 11.65 -1.25 -10.95
C PRO A 29 13.17 -1.51 -10.82
N GLN A 30 13.99 -0.46 -10.98
CA GLN A 30 15.44 -0.60 -10.85
C GLN A 30 15.88 -0.85 -9.40
N ILE A 31 15.18 -0.26 -8.42
CA ILE A 31 15.45 -0.47 -7.00
C ILE A 31 15.02 -1.87 -6.60
N GLN A 32 13.83 -2.28 -7.04
CA GLN A 32 13.34 -3.64 -6.82
C GLN A 32 14.31 -4.70 -7.37
N LYS A 33 14.86 -4.49 -8.58
CA LYS A 33 15.87 -5.40 -9.13
C LYS A 33 17.13 -5.39 -8.27
N PHE A 34 17.65 -4.21 -7.96
CA PHE A 34 18.86 -4.05 -7.17
C PHE A 34 18.78 -4.75 -5.80
N LEU A 35 17.69 -4.56 -5.06
CA LEU A 35 17.50 -5.20 -3.76
C LEU A 35 17.31 -6.71 -3.85
N ARG A 36 16.67 -7.20 -4.91
CA ARG A 36 16.59 -8.65 -5.19
C ARG A 36 17.96 -9.25 -5.46
N ASP A 37 18.79 -8.57 -6.26
CA ASP A 37 20.15 -9.04 -6.59
C ASP A 37 21.03 -9.10 -5.32
N LEU A 38 20.79 -8.21 -4.35
CA LEU A 38 21.44 -8.21 -3.04
C LEU A 38 20.79 -9.12 -1.99
N GLN A 39 19.70 -9.82 -2.34
CA GLN A 39 18.90 -10.64 -1.42
C GLN A 39 18.38 -9.90 -0.18
N ILE A 40 18.15 -8.59 -0.29
CA ILE A 40 17.57 -7.77 0.79
C ILE A 40 16.05 -7.80 0.69
N THR A 41 15.38 -8.06 1.82
CA THR A 41 13.91 -8.03 1.89
C THR A 41 13.40 -6.63 1.55
N HIS A 42 12.44 -6.55 0.63
CA HIS A 42 11.91 -5.29 0.13
C HIS A 42 10.40 -5.19 0.36
N PHE A 43 10.01 -4.15 1.11
CA PHE A 43 8.61 -3.76 1.30
C PHE A 43 8.30 -2.44 0.59
N TYR A 44 7.01 -2.23 0.33
CA TYR A 44 6.47 -1.03 -0.28
C TYR A 44 5.85 -0.10 0.75
N ASP A 45 5.96 1.19 0.47
CA ASP A 45 5.24 2.20 1.19
C ASP A 45 3.71 2.06 0.99
N VAL A 46 2.99 2.03 2.12
CA VAL A 46 1.55 1.80 2.16
C VAL A 46 0.79 3.01 1.60
N TRP A 47 1.25 4.23 1.87
CA TRP A 47 0.58 5.45 1.44
C TRP A 47 0.62 5.60 -0.09
N HIS A 48 1.76 5.38 -0.72
CA HIS A 48 1.87 5.43 -2.18
C HIS A 48 0.99 4.38 -2.87
N PHE A 49 0.88 3.19 -2.28
CA PHE A 49 -0.04 2.16 -2.75
C PHE A 49 -1.51 2.58 -2.59
N GLU A 50 -1.92 2.97 -1.38
CA GLU A 50 -3.28 3.40 -1.05
C GLU A 50 -3.71 4.57 -1.93
N LYS A 51 -2.88 5.61 -2.04
CA LYS A 51 -3.15 6.80 -2.87
C LYS A 51 -3.41 6.42 -4.33
N GLY A 52 -2.62 5.48 -4.86
CA GLY A 52 -2.79 4.99 -6.23
C GLY A 52 -4.10 4.22 -6.42
N LEU A 53 -4.45 3.36 -5.46
CA LEU A 53 -5.70 2.60 -5.48
C LEU A 53 -6.92 3.51 -5.31
N SER A 54 -6.87 4.43 -4.35
CA SER A 54 -7.92 5.39 -4.05
C SER A 54 -8.27 6.29 -5.23
N LYS A 55 -7.28 6.73 -6.01
CA LYS A 55 -7.54 7.48 -7.25
C LYS A 55 -8.37 6.66 -8.25
N LYS A 56 -8.08 5.36 -8.39
CA LYS A 56 -8.84 4.48 -9.29
C LYS A 56 -10.28 4.29 -8.79
N LEU A 57 -10.45 4.05 -7.49
CA LEU A 57 -11.76 3.87 -6.87
C LEU A 57 -12.59 5.16 -6.92
N GLN A 58 -11.98 6.32 -6.70
CA GLN A 58 -12.65 7.62 -6.85
C GLN A 58 -13.11 7.85 -8.30
N LYS A 59 -12.31 7.46 -9.29
CA LYS A 59 -12.74 7.51 -10.71
C LYS A 59 -13.92 6.57 -10.96
N LEU A 60 -13.89 5.37 -10.39
CA LEU A 60 -14.98 4.40 -10.49
C LEU A 60 -16.27 4.89 -9.82
N ALA A 61 -16.16 5.53 -8.66
CA ALA A 61 -17.29 6.05 -7.88
C ALA A 61 -18.06 7.19 -8.57
N LYS A 62 -17.49 7.79 -9.63
CA LYS A 62 -18.17 8.78 -10.47
C LYS A 62 -19.17 8.14 -11.45
N ASN A 63 -19.08 6.84 -11.70
CA ASN A 63 -20.08 6.12 -12.49
C ASN A 63 -21.40 6.03 -11.71
N LYS A 64 -22.54 6.31 -12.35
CA LYS A 64 -23.88 6.22 -11.76
C LYS A 64 -24.14 4.84 -11.14
N ASP A 65 -23.69 3.77 -11.79
CA ASP A 65 -23.86 2.40 -11.30
C ASP A 65 -23.00 2.09 -10.07
N CYS A 66 -22.02 2.94 -9.73
CA CYS A 66 -21.02 2.69 -8.70
C CYS A 66 -21.07 3.72 -7.56
N GLN A 67 -22.15 4.51 -7.44
CA GLN A 67 -22.24 5.57 -6.45
C GLN A 67 -22.14 5.07 -5.00
N ILE A 68 -22.59 3.85 -4.72
CA ILE A 68 -22.45 3.18 -3.42
C ILE A 68 -20.99 3.14 -2.94
N LEU A 69 -20.01 3.07 -3.86
CA LEU A 69 -18.59 3.08 -3.54
C LEU A 69 -18.18 4.33 -2.75
N ASN A 70 -18.83 5.48 -2.95
CA ASN A 70 -18.51 6.70 -2.19
C ASN A 70 -18.65 6.51 -0.67
N LYS A 71 -19.63 5.70 -0.23
CA LYS A 71 -19.81 5.36 1.19
C LYS A 71 -18.67 4.48 1.74
N TRP A 72 -17.99 3.74 0.86
CA TRP A 72 -16.99 2.74 1.21
C TRP A 72 -15.55 3.18 1.00
N LEU A 73 -15.31 4.27 0.26
CA LEU A 73 -13.95 4.76 -0.03
C LEU A 73 -13.11 4.90 1.24
N HIS A 74 -13.66 5.46 2.31
CA HIS A 74 -12.91 5.62 3.57
C HIS A 74 -12.60 4.27 4.24
N ALA A 75 -13.57 3.35 4.27
CA ALA A 75 -13.38 2.02 4.84
C ALA A 75 -12.33 1.21 4.06
N ILE A 76 -12.37 1.24 2.73
CA ILE A 76 -11.39 0.55 1.87
C ILE A 76 -9.99 1.10 2.13
N LYS A 77 -9.83 2.43 2.25
CA LYS A 77 -8.54 3.06 2.58
C LYS A 77 -8.00 2.56 3.91
N ASN A 78 -8.81 2.62 4.97
CA ASN A 78 -8.39 2.18 6.29
C ASN A 78 -8.05 0.68 6.29
N HIS A 79 -8.76 -0.11 5.49
CA HIS A 79 -8.49 -1.53 5.38
C HIS A 79 -7.17 -1.85 4.69
N VAL A 80 -6.71 -1.04 3.74
CA VAL A 80 -5.34 -1.19 3.19
C VAL A 80 -4.31 -1.12 4.31
N TYR A 81 -4.43 -0.10 5.18
CA TYR A 81 -3.54 0.06 6.32
C TYR A 81 -3.70 -1.07 7.33
N TYR A 82 -4.94 -1.44 7.66
CA TYR A 82 -5.24 -2.53 8.57
C TYR A 82 -4.65 -3.85 8.08
N SER A 83 -4.87 -4.23 6.82
CA SER A 83 -4.29 -5.43 6.24
C SER A 83 -2.77 -5.39 6.29
N ALA A 84 -2.14 -4.25 6.02
CA ALA A 84 -0.69 -4.10 6.07
C ALA A 84 -0.12 -4.25 7.50
N THR A 85 -0.75 -3.64 8.51
CA THR A 85 -0.20 -3.56 9.88
C THR A 85 -0.66 -4.67 10.82
N SER A 86 -1.81 -5.30 10.55
CA SER A 86 -2.33 -6.42 11.37
C SER A 86 -1.80 -7.79 10.93
N SER A 87 -1.03 -7.85 9.84
CA SER A 87 -0.53 -9.08 9.24
C SER A 87 0.97 -9.03 9.07
N THR A 88 1.66 -10.14 9.33
CA THR A 88 3.13 -10.20 9.23
C THR A 88 3.57 -10.78 7.90
N SER A 89 2.85 -11.78 7.39
CA SER A 89 3.17 -12.45 6.14
C SER A 89 2.44 -11.85 4.92
N GLY A 90 3.03 -12.00 3.73
CA GLY A 90 2.39 -11.59 2.48
C GLY A 90 1.03 -12.28 2.24
N PRO A 91 0.93 -13.61 2.41
CA PRO A 91 -0.35 -14.32 2.30
C PRO A 91 -1.42 -13.85 3.28
N GLU A 92 -1.07 -13.56 4.53
CA GLU A 92 -2.01 -12.97 5.51
C GLU A 92 -2.52 -11.61 5.04
N LYS A 93 -1.63 -10.73 4.57
CA LYS A 93 -2.01 -9.40 4.03
C LYS A 93 -3.01 -9.53 2.89
N VAL A 94 -2.79 -10.49 1.98
CA VAL A 94 -3.70 -10.76 0.86
C VAL A 94 -5.02 -11.34 1.34
N ALA A 95 -5.00 -12.32 2.24
CA ALA A 95 -6.23 -12.93 2.77
C ALA A 95 -7.10 -11.92 3.52
N ASN A 96 -6.48 -11.10 4.37
CA ASN A 96 -7.15 -9.99 5.05
C ASN A 96 -7.68 -8.97 4.04
N TRP A 97 -6.89 -8.60 3.02
CA TRP A 97 -7.31 -7.64 1.99
C TRP A 97 -8.52 -8.13 1.18
N THR A 98 -8.48 -9.36 0.67
CA THR A 98 -9.56 -9.90 -0.17
C THR A 98 -10.85 -10.11 0.62
N SER A 99 -10.76 -10.32 1.93
CA SER A 99 -11.93 -10.39 2.82
C SER A 99 -12.80 -9.11 2.79
N MET A 100 -12.23 -7.96 2.40
CA MET A 100 -12.99 -6.71 2.24
C MET A 100 -14.15 -6.86 1.24
N ILE A 101 -14.00 -7.68 0.20
CA ILE A 101 -15.07 -7.91 -0.78
C ILE A 101 -16.29 -8.55 -0.14
N ASN A 102 -16.07 -9.51 0.76
CA ASN A 102 -17.11 -10.16 1.53
C ASN A 102 -17.69 -9.18 2.56
N HIS A 103 -16.83 -8.44 3.27
CA HIS A 103 -17.25 -7.46 4.27
C HIS A 103 -18.13 -6.36 3.67
N MET A 104 -17.86 -5.90 2.45
CA MET A 104 -18.69 -4.92 1.73
C MET A 104 -20.11 -5.42 1.41
N GLN A 105 -20.33 -6.74 1.48
CA GLN A 105 -21.61 -7.42 1.28
C GLN A 105 -22.24 -7.89 2.61
N ASP A 106 -21.71 -7.44 3.75
CA ASP A 106 -22.09 -7.87 5.10
C ASP A 106 -21.80 -9.36 5.41
N VAL A 107 -20.85 -9.95 4.68
CA VAL A 107 -20.38 -11.32 4.90
C VAL A 107 -19.08 -11.29 5.70
N HIS A 108 -19.14 -11.71 6.96
CA HIS A 108 -18.00 -11.63 7.90
C HIS A 108 -17.25 -12.95 8.12
N THR A 109 -17.75 -14.05 7.56
CA THR A 109 -17.10 -15.37 7.53
C THR A 109 -16.59 -15.66 6.12
N HIS A 110 -15.42 -16.28 6.00
CA HIS A 110 -14.71 -16.42 4.75
C HIS A 110 -14.17 -17.84 4.59
N ASP A 111 -14.16 -18.33 3.35
CA ASP A 111 -13.63 -19.67 3.02
C ASP A 111 -12.09 -19.73 3.11
N ASN A 112 -11.42 -18.58 3.25
CA ASN A 112 -9.97 -18.53 3.33
C ASN A 112 -9.50 -18.96 4.74
N PRO A 113 -8.75 -20.07 4.89
CA PRO A 113 -8.33 -20.57 6.19
C PRO A 113 -7.33 -19.66 6.91
N ILE A 114 -6.62 -18.79 6.18
CA ILE A 114 -5.65 -17.83 6.76
C ILE A 114 -6.39 -16.68 7.45
N TYR A 115 -7.55 -16.30 6.95
CA TYR A 115 -8.38 -15.23 7.52
C TYR A 115 -9.86 -15.63 7.45
N PRO A 116 -10.33 -16.54 8.32
CA PRO A 116 -11.65 -17.17 8.20
C PRO A 116 -12.80 -16.28 8.70
N LYS A 117 -12.51 -15.23 9.48
CA LYS A 117 -13.51 -14.32 10.02
C LYS A 117 -12.96 -12.91 10.22
N CYS A 118 -13.80 -11.90 10.06
CA CYS A 118 -13.49 -10.51 10.43
C CYS A 118 -13.13 -10.39 11.92
N ALA A 119 -12.13 -9.57 12.25
CA ALA A 119 -11.59 -9.40 13.61
C ALA A 119 -12.44 -8.49 14.53
N HIS A 120 -13.72 -8.30 14.23
CA HIS A 120 -14.64 -7.51 15.04
C HIS A 120 -15.96 -8.26 15.20
N ALA A 121 -16.71 -7.91 16.24
CA ALA A 121 -18.08 -8.39 16.39
C ALA A 121 -18.96 -7.88 15.23
N ASP A 122 -19.94 -8.69 14.83
CA ASP A 122 -20.86 -8.34 13.76
C ASP A 122 -21.70 -7.14 14.20
N ARG A 123 -21.64 -6.05 13.42
CA ARG A 123 -22.36 -4.82 13.71
C ARG A 123 -23.58 -4.72 12.82
N VAL A 124 -24.76 -4.70 13.43
CA VAL A 124 -26.01 -4.47 12.72
C VAL A 124 -26.05 -3.04 12.20
N SER A 125 -26.05 -2.87 10.87
CA SER A 125 -26.30 -1.57 10.24
C SER A 125 -27.80 -1.30 10.15
N LYS A 126 -28.23 -0.09 10.53
CA LYS A 126 -29.60 0.38 10.29
C LYS A 126 -29.80 0.87 8.84
N ASP A 127 -28.72 1.21 8.13
CA ASP A 127 -28.77 1.61 6.71
C ASP A 127 -28.79 0.36 5.82
N LYS A 128 -29.96 0.08 5.24
CA LYS A 128 -30.16 -1.01 4.26
C LYS A 128 -29.41 -0.77 2.94
N ASN A 129 -29.10 0.49 2.63
CA ASN A 129 -28.41 0.90 1.40
C ASN A 129 -26.90 1.05 1.62
N LYS A 130 -26.37 0.48 2.71
CA LYS A 130 -24.94 0.47 3.00
C LYS A 130 -24.22 -0.58 2.16
N TRP A 131 -24.78 -1.77 2.04
CA TRP A 131 -24.08 -2.95 1.52
C TRP A 131 -24.20 -3.08 0.01
N PHE A 132 -23.14 -3.60 -0.61
CA PHE A 132 -23.19 -3.99 -2.01
C PHE A 132 -24.10 -5.19 -2.20
N GLN A 133 -24.91 -5.17 -3.25
CA GLN A 133 -25.73 -6.31 -3.61
C GLN A 133 -24.86 -7.36 -4.35
N PRO A 134 -24.94 -8.64 -3.97
CA PRO A 134 -24.28 -9.72 -4.70
C PRO A 134 -24.64 -9.69 -6.19
N GLY A 135 -23.65 -9.92 -7.07
CA GLY A 135 -23.85 -9.88 -8.52
C GLY A 135 -24.07 -8.48 -9.13
N SER A 136 -24.04 -7.41 -8.32
CA SER A 136 -24.18 -6.05 -8.86
C SER A 136 -22.98 -5.63 -9.73
N VAL A 137 -23.25 -4.81 -10.74
CA VAL A 137 -22.20 -4.20 -11.60
C VAL A 137 -21.19 -3.40 -10.77
N ALA A 138 -21.65 -2.75 -9.70
CA ALA A 138 -20.81 -2.00 -8.78
C ALA A 138 -19.78 -2.90 -8.09
N LEU A 139 -20.25 -4.02 -7.52
CA LEU A 139 -19.40 -4.98 -6.81
C LEU A 139 -18.36 -5.58 -7.75
N TYR A 140 -18.80 -6.07 -8.92
CA TYR A 140 -17.90 -6.64 -9.92
C TYR A 140 -16.77 -5.68 -10.33
N LYS A 141 -17.09 -4.40 -10.58
CA LYS A 141 -16.07 -3.41 -10.96
C LYS A 141 -15.11 -3.09 -9.80
N VAL A 142 -15.62 -3.03 -8.56
CA VAL A 142 -14.78 -2.80 -7.38
C VAL A 142 -13.88 -4.00 -7.13
N GLU A 143 -14.44 -5.21 -7.10
CA GLU A 143 -13.71 -6.46 -6.92
C GLU A 143 -12.55 -6.55 -7.91
N ASN A 144 -12.81 -6.42 -9.22
CA ASN A 144 -11.77 -6.42 -10.24
C ASN A 144 -10.67 -5.36 -10.01
N THR A 145 -11.02 -4.22 -9.41
CA THR A 145 -10.06 -3.16 -9.07
C THR A 145 -9.22 -3.55 -7.85
N LEU A 146 -9.82 -4.17 -6.83
CA LEU A 146 -9.15 -4.55 -5.58
C LEU A 146 -8.36 -5.86 -5.71
N THR A 147 -8.77 -6.78 -6.59
CA THR A 147 -8.18 -8.13 -6.74
C THR A 147 -7.34 -8.29 -8.00
N ASN A 148 -7.06 -7.20 -8.73
CA ASN A 148 -6.16 -7.26 -9.88
C ASN A 148 -4.80 -7.85 -9.48
N LYS A 149 -4.23 -8.70 -10.35
CA LYS A 149 -2.93 -9.38 -10.13
C LYS A 149 -1.81 -8.46 -9.60
N ARG A 150 -1.70 -7.23 -10.10
CA ARG A 150 -0.69 -6.28 -9.62
C ARG A 150 -1.00 -5.79 -8.21
N VAL A 151 -2.27 -5.54 -7.91
CA VAL A 151 -2.71 -5.08 -6.59
C VAL A 151 -2.41 -6.15 -5.54
N LEU A 152 -2.74 -7.41 -5.80
CA LEU A 152 -2.46 -8.50 -4.87
C LEU A 152 -0.96 -8.70 -4.62
N LYS A 153 -0.14 -8.70 -5.68
CA LYS A 153 1.34 -8.77 -5.55
C LYS A 153 1.94 -7.60 -4.76
N ASP A 154 1.35 -6.42 -4.89
CA ASP A 154 1.80 -5.25 -4.14
C ASP A 154 1.30 -5.30 -2.68
N MET A 155 0.10 -5.84 -2.43
CA MET A 155 -0.45 -6.06 -1.08
C MET A 155 0.46 -6.98 -0.25
N GLU A 156 0.97 -8.07 -0.84
CA GLU A 156 1.90 -8.99 -0.18
C GLU A 156 3.15 -8.29 0.35
N LYS A 157 3.57 -7.23 -0.33
CA LYS A 157 4.81 -6.48 -0.06
C LYS A 157 4.58 -5.21 0.73
N LEU A 158 3.38 -4.93 1.21
CA LEU A 158 3.19 -3.74 2.04
C LEU A 158 3.96 -3.85 3.35
N SER A 159 4.60 -2.74 3.72
CA SER A 159 5.31 -2.62 4.99
C SER A 159 4.33 -2.74 6.16
N HIS A 160 4.72 -3.53 7.17
CA HIS A 160 3.90 -3.85 8.33
C HIS A 160 4.25 -3.00 9.56
N HIS A 161 5.48 -2.48 9.63
CA HIS A 161 5.97 -1.69 10.78
C HIS A 161 6.21 -0.21 10.46
N TYR A 162 6.95 0.07 9.38
CA TYR A 162 7.41 1.43 9.10
C TYR A 162 6.71 2.02 7.88
N GLN A 163 6.26 3.26 8.01
CA GLN A 163 5.75 4.07 6.90
C GLN A 163 6.72 5.19 6.59
N THR A 164 6.71 5.69 5.35
CA THR A 164 7.65 6.73 4.91
C THR A 164 7.14 8.16 5.15
N SER A 165 5.99 8.36 5.83
CA SER A 165 5.35 9.67 6.00
C SER A 165 6.25 10.73 6.66
N THR A 166 7.02 10.36 7.69
CA THR A 166 7.96 11.27 8.36
C THR A 166 9.10 11.66 7.42
N LEU A 167 9.61 10.69 6.65
CA LEU A 167 10.66 10.91 5.66
C LEU A 167 10.16 11.83 4.52
N GLU A 168 8.92 11.64 4.06
CA GLU A 168 8.29 12.50 3.06
C GLU A 168 8.07 13.93 3.56
N SER A 169 7.74 14.09 4.85
CA SER A 169 7.60 15.41 5.48
C SER A 169 8.95 16.12 5.55
N PHE A 170 10.02 15.40 5.91
CA PHE A 170 11.38 15.91 5.88
C PHE A 170 11.82 16.29 4.46
N HIS A 171 11.60 15.41 3.48
CA HIS A 171 11.90 15.70 2.08
C HIS A 171 11.12 16.91 1.57
N SER A 172 9.87 17.09 1.97
CA SER A 172 9.06 18.26 1.61
C SER A 172 9.68 19.58 2.10
N LEU A 173 10.36 19.57 3.25
CA LEU A 173 11.13 20.72 3.73
C LEU A 173 12.38 20.94 2.87
N VAL A 174 13.16 19.89 2.62
CA VAL A 174 14.37 19.94 1.77
C VAL A 174 14.05 20.49 0.38
N LEU A 175 12.91 20.10 -0.20
CA LEU A 175 12.46 20.55 -1.51
C LEU A 175 12.21 22.06 -1.62
N ARG A 176 12.01 22.76 -0.50
CA ARG A 176 11.93 24.24 -0.49
C ARG A 176 13.27 24.90 -0.78
N PHE A 177 14.37 24.25 -0.41
CA PHE A 177 15.74 24.75 -0.58
C PHE A 177 16.47 24.11 -1.77
N ALA A 178 16.08 22.90 -2.14
CA ALA A 178 16.63 22.14 -3.27
C ALA A 178 15.50 21.57 -4.14
N PRO A 179 14.89 22.40 -5.00
CA PRO A 179 13.83 21.95 -5.90
C PRO A 179 14.30 20.84 -6.86
N LYS A 180 13.45 19.84 -7.12
CA LYS A 180 13.75 18.71 -8.03
C LYS A 180 14.03 19.13 -9.48
N ASN A 181 13.59 20.32 -9.89
CA ASN A 181 13.79 20.84 -11.24
C ASN A 181 15.16 21.51 -11.45
N VAL A 182 15.99 21.60 -10.40
CA VAL A 182 17.36 22.12 -10.49
C VAL A 182 18.34 20.97 -10.29
N VAL A 183 19.23 20.78 -11.25
CA VAL A 183 20.27 19.73 -11.19
C VAL A 183 21.45 20.25 -10.39
N PHE A 184 21.71 19.65 -9.24
CA PHE A 184 22.90 19.94 -8.44
C PHE A 184 23.95 18.85 -8.67
N PRO A 185 25.24 19.19 -8.87
CA PRO A 185 26.32 18.21 -8.86
C PRO A 185 26.45 17.59 -7.45
N TYR A 186 26.99 16.37 -7.36
CA TYR A 186 27.13 15.67 -6.08
C TYR A 186 27.89 16.47 -5.02
N VAL A 187 29.00 17.11 -5.39
CA VAL A 187 29.76 18.00 -4.50
C VAL A 187 28.92 19.20 -4.06
N GLY A 188 28.10 19.76 -4.95
CA GLY A 188 27.19 20.85 -4.62
C GLY A 188 26.08 20.46 -3.63
N MET A 189 25.77 19.16 -3.51
CA MET A 189 24.87 18.63 -2.47
C MET A 189 25.59 18.42 -1.12
N LEU A 190 26.92 18.26 -1.10
CA LEU A 190 27.71 18.07 0.12
C LEU A 190 28.12 19.39 0.79
N CYS A 191 28.25 20.49 0.03
CA CYS A 191 28.61 21.81 0.57
C CYS A 191 27.45 22.51 1.31
N ARG A 192 26.37 21.79 1.66
CA ARG A 192 25.17 22.29 2.32
C ARG A 192 24.94 21.51 3.60
#